data_AF-A0A8H5MW41-F1
#
_entry.id   AF-A0A8H5MW41-F1
#
_cell.length_a   1.000
_cell.length_b   1.000
_cell.length_c   1.000
_cell.angle_alpha   90.00
_cell.angle_beta   90.00
_cell.angle_gamma   90.00
#
_symmetry.space_group_name_H-M   'P 1'
#
loop_
_entity.id
_entity.type
_entity.pdbx_description
1 polymer ?
#
loop_
_entity_poly.entity_id
_entity_poly.type
_entity_poly.pdbx_seq_one_letter_code
_entity_poly.pdbx_strand_id
1 'polypeptide(L)'
;MGFFDNIWDGVKSAAESLMLLQNSNPSLTANAIPESQANETRSQQLAKYHQKFAYVSDRLAAAAKAGVKAPSKTTGKTTTVDDGLVGLWTDPKGLSSDGKPSISMYKDLSAFMGTMNIPVSWKDDSGLVHDTVNELGQILFAKTGPEDLAVFSKSENPIGTVNAEVPTQDGFVHASHVYYPIPMGKDGEHYSLHSAIHLSYTTNNKNDQAGRAEGLAYSGGNAYHWVPD
;
A
#
# COMPACT_ATOMS: atom_id res chain seq x y z
N MET A 1 8.34 -9.11 -35.02
CA MET A 1 7.14 -8.62 -34.31
C MET A 1 7.29 -8.99 -32.86
N GLY A 2 7.84 -8.05 -32.10
CA GLY A 2 8.64 -8.30 -30.90
C GLY A 2 7.78 -8.39 -29.65
N PHE A 3 8.19 -9.29 -28.75
CA PHE A 3 7.64 -9.47 -27.41
C PHE A 3 7.44 -8.15 -26.63
N PHE A 4 8.26 -7.14 -26.91
CA PHE A 4 8.19 -5.83 -26.27
C PHE A 4 7.02 -4.96 -26.74
N ASP A 5 6.56 -5.10 -27.99
CA ASP A 5 5.55 -4.21 -28.58
C ASP A 5 4.21 -4.28 -27.80
N ASN A 6 3.85 -5.45 -27.28
CA ASN A 6 2.56 -5.67 -26.58
C ASN A 6 2.56 -5.19 -25.12
N ILE A 7 3.70 -5.29 -24.42
CA ILE A 7 3.86 -4.75 -23.06
C ILE A 7 3.71 -3.22 -23.12
N TRP A 8 4.19 -2.61 -24.22
CA TRP A 8 4.13 -1.17 -24.43
C TRP A 8 2.73 -0.65 -24.72
N ASP A 9 1.90 -1.41 -25.44
CA ASP A 9 0.51 -1.03 -25.69
C ASP A 9 -0.34 -1.04 -24.41
N GLY A 10 -0.10 -2.00 -23.50
CA GLY A 10 -0.76 -2.05 -22.20
C GLY A 10 -0.44 -0.86 -21.29
N VAL A 11 0.83 -0.46 -21.22
CA VAL A 11 1.26 0.72 -20.45
C VAL A 11 0.72 2.02 -21.06
N LYS A 12 0.67 2.10 -22.40
CA LYS A 12 0.14 3.27 -23.10
C LYS A 12 -1.36 3.45 -22.85
N SER A 13 -2.13 2.37 -22.94
CA SER A 13 -3.57 2.37 -22.65
C SER A 13 -3.87 2.77 -21.20
N ALA A 14 -3.14 2.21 -20.22
CA ALA A 14 -3.31 2.56 -18.80
C ALA A 14 -2.96 4.03 -18.49
N ALA A 15 -1.91 4.57 -19.14
CA ALA A 15 -1.54 5.97 -19.02
C ALA A 15 -2.60 6.92 -19.63
N GLU A 16 -3.24 6.53 -20.73
CA GLU A 16 -4.33 7.28 -21.36
C GLU A 16 -5.60 7.28 -20.48
N SER A 17 -5.98 6.14 -19.88
CA SER A 17 -7.08 6.08 -18.89
C SER A 17 -6.81 6.91 -17.62
N LEU A 18 -5.56 6.94 -17.15
CA LEU A 18 -5.13 7.79 -16.03
C LEU A 18 -5.21 9.29 -16.35
N MET A 19 -5.05 9.69 -17.62
CA MET A 19 -5.23 11.08 -18.06
C MET A 19 -6.71 11.46 -18.19
N LEU A 20 -7.59 10.51 -18.54
CA LEU A 20 -9.04 10.74 -18.56
C LEU A 20 -9.63 11.04 -17.18
N LEU A 21 -9.06 10.48 -16.11
CA LEU A 21 -9.43 10.79 -14.71
C LEU A 21 -9.19 12.26 -14.30
N GLN A 22 -8.48 13.07 -15.11
CA GLN A 22 -8.24 14.49 -14.82
C GLN A 22 -9.25 15.45 -15.47
N ASN A 23 -10.13 15.00 -16.37
CA ASN A 23 -10.95 15.92 -17.17
C ASN A 23 -12.46 15.64 -17.09
N SER A 24 -13.11 16.09 -16.02
CA SER A 24 -14.52 16.45 -16.05
C SER A 24 -14.73 17.80 -16.78
N ASN A 25 -14.51 17.80 -18.10
CA ASN A 25 -15.35 18.40 -19.16
C ASN A 25 -14.62 18.43 -20.53
N PRO A 26 -15.38 18.38 -21.65
CA PRO A 26 -15.00 17.60 -22.82
C PRO A 26 -14.43 18.45 -23.96
N SER A 27 -13.44 17.92 -24.66
CA SER A 27 -13.20 18.14 -26.09
C SER A 27 -11.87 17.50 -26.48
N LEU A 28 -11.89 16.25 -26.92
CA LEU A 28 -10.84 15.74 -27.81
C LEU A 28 -11.47 15.58 -29.18
N THR A 29 -11.31 16.61 -29.99
CA THR A 29 -11.46 16.52 -31.44
C THR A 29 -10.44 15.51 -31.95
N ALA A 30 -10.93 14.35 -32.37
CA ALA A 30 -10.19 13.43 -33.21
C ALA A 30 -9.87 14.15 -34.53
N ASN A 31 -8.61 14.58 -34.71
CA ASN A 31 -7.88 14.69 -35.97
C ASN A 31 -6.65 15.58 -35.80
N ALA A 32 -5.58 15.03 -35.23
CA ALA A 32 -4.20 15.48 -35.48
C ALA A 32 -3.21 14.47 -34.86
N ILE A 33 -2.85 13.42 -35.60
CA ILE A 33 -1.57 12.74 -35.39
C ILE A 33 -0.72 13.04 -36.62
N PRO A 34 0.20 14.02 -36.57
CA PRO A 34 1.17 14.21 -37.63
C PRO A 34 2.32 13.21 -37.45
N GLU A 35 2.55 12.42 -38.50
CA GLU A 35 3.81 11.92 -39.08
C GLU A 35 5.17 12.18 -38.38
N SER A 36 5.28 12.07 -37.05
CA SER A 36 6.54 12.31 -36.32
C SER A 36 7.15 11.07 -35.67
N GLN A 37 6.51 9.89 -35.82
CA GLN A 37 7.03 8.64 -35.25
C GLN A 37 8.16 7.97 -36.05
N ALA A 38 8.57 8.52 -37.20
CA ALA A 38 9.47 7.82 -38.12
C ALA A 38 10.97 7.84 -37.74
N ASN A 39 11.42 8.65 -36.77
CA ASN A 39 12.85 8.87 -36.50
C ASN A 39 13.24 8.88 -35.02
N GLU A 40 12.44 8.27 -34.16
CA GLU A 40 12.82 8.19 -32.75
C GLU A 40 13.82 7.05 -32.52
N THR A 41 15.00 7.39 -32.00
CA THR A 41 16.00 6.38 -31.65
C THR A 41 15.50 5.53 -30.48
N ARG A 42 15.92 4.26 -30.42
CA ARG A 42 15.57 3.34 -29.32
C ARG A 42 15.89 3.92 -27.93
N SER A 43 16.95 4.73 -27.82
CA SER A 43 17.32 5.41 -26.58
C SER A 43 16.34 6.52 -26.17
N GLN A 44 15.80 7.28 -27.13
CA GLN A 44 14.78 8.29 -26.87
C GLN A 44 13.45 7.66 -26.44
N GLN A 45 13.08 6.54 -27.09
CA GLN A 45 11.92 5.75 -26.67
C GLN A 45 12.08 5.26 -25.23
N LEU A 46 13.23 4.66 -24.88
CA LEU A 46 13.53 4.20 -23.53
C LEU A 46 13.45 5.33 -22.49
N ALA A 47 14.00 6.50 -22.81
CA ALA A 47 13.93 7.67 -21.93
C ALA A 47 12.49 8.14 -21.69
N LYS A 48 11.65 8.18 -22.73
CA LYS A 48 10.22 8.49 -22.59
C LYS A 48 9.48 7.47 -21.74
N TYR A 49 9.82 6.18 -21.85
CA TYR A 49 9.22 5.14 -21.02
C TYR A 49 9.58 5.29 -19.56
N HIS A 50 10.84 5.56 -19.24
CA HIS A 50 11.27 5.81 -17.87
C HIS A 50 10.54 7.02 -17.27
N GLN A 51 10.41 8.11 -18.04
CA GLN A 51 9.66 9.30 -17.60
C GLN A 51 8.19 8.99 -17.34
N LYS A 52 7.54 8.23 -18.23
CA LYS A 52 6.14 7.84 -18.05
C LYS A 52 5.96 6.89 -16.86
N PHE A 53 6.88 5.94 -16.67
CA PHE A 53 6.84 5.03 -15.53
C PHE A 53 6.95 5.82 -14.23
N ALA A 54 7.96 6.69 -14.10
CA ALA A 54 8.13 7.54 -12.92
C ALA A 54 6.89 8.42 -12.66
N TYR A 55 6.35 9.06 -13.69
CA TYR A 55 5.12 9.86 -13.56
C TYR A 55 3.93 9.04 -13.04
N VAL A 56 3.74 7.81 -13.55
CA VAL A 56 2.67 6.93 -13.09
C VAL A 56 2.95 6.45 -11.66
N SER A 57 4.20 6.10 -11.32
CA SER A 57 4.61 5.73 -9.96
C SER A 57 4.29 6.83 -8.95
N ASP A 58 4.61 8.09 -9.27
CA ASP A 58 4.31 9.24 -8.41
C ASP A 58 2.80 9.41 -8.19
N ARG A 59 2.00 9.20 -9.24
CA ARG A 59 0.53 9.27 -9.14
C ARG A 59 -0.06 8.13 -8.32
N LEU A 60 0.46 6.91 -8.46
CA LEU A 60 0.06 5.78 -7.65
C LEU A 60 0.39 6.03 -6.18
N ALA A 61 1.61 6.51 -5.88
CA ALA A 61 1.99 6.90 -4.51
C ALA A 61 1.06 7.96 -3.94
N ALA A 62 0.79 9.04 -4.68
CA ALA A 62 -0.10 10.10 -4.24
C ALA A 62 -1.53 9.59 -3.99
N ALA A 63 -2.04 8.72 -4.87
CA ALA A 63 -3.37 8.13 -4.74
C ALA A 63 -3.44 7.19 -3.52
N ALA A 64 -2.43 6.34 -3.30
CA ALA A 64 -2.37 5.44 -2.15
C ALA A 64 -2.31 6.26 -0.85
N LYS A 65 -1.46 7.28 -0.80
CA LYS A 65 -1.39 8.20 0.35
C LYS A 65 -2.74 8.87 0.64
N ALA A 66 -3.44 9.34 -0.39
CA ALA A 66 -4.77 9.95 -0.23
C ALA A 66 -5.86 8.94 0.17
N GLY A 67 -5.69 7.66 -0.18
CA GLY A 67 -6.63 6.59 0.16
C GLY A 67 -6.56 6.15 1.63
N VAL A 68 -5.44 6.41 2.30
CA VAL A 68 -5.32 6.17 3.74
C VAL A 68 -6.13 7.21 4.49
N LYS A 69 -7.21 6.75 5.13
CA LYS A 69 -8.04 7.61 5.98
C LYS A 69 -7.24 8.05 7.18
N ALA A 70 -7.37 9.33 7.53
CA ALA A 70 -6.80 9.84 8.77
C ALA A 70 -7.31 9.00 9.95
N PRO A 71 -6.44 8.63 10.92
CA PRO A 71 -6.87 7.92 12.10
C PRO A 71 -7.98 8.71 12.79
N SER A 72 -9.01 7.98 13.27
CA SER A 72 -10.06 8.59 14.10
C SER A 72 -9.39 9.32 15.27
N LYS A 73 -9.86 10.54 15.60
CA LYS A 73 -9.30 11.33 16.72
C LYS A 73 -9.31 10.50 17.99
N THR A 74 -8.15 9.97 18.39
CA THR A 74 -7.98 9.26 19.65
C THR A 74 -7.77 10.26 20.78
N THR A 75 -8.36 9.99 21.93
CA THR A 75 -8.11 10.76 23.16
C THR A 75 -6.80 10.31 23.76
N GLY A 76 -5.75 11.13 23.67
CA GLY A 76 -4.44 10.83 24.22
C GLY A 76 -3.30 11.31 23.32
N LYS A 77 -2.07 11.11 23.80
CA LYS A 77 -0.87 11.35 22.99
C LYS A 77 -0.65 10.14 22.09
N THR A 78 -0.69 10.36 20.78
CA THR A 78 -0.38 9.34 19.78
C THR A 78 0.97 9.59 19.13
N THR A 79 1.54 8.51 18.60
CA THR A 79 2.65 8.56 17.66
C THR A 79 2.16 7.96 16.36
N THR A 80 2.40 8.63 15.24
CA THR A 80 2.04 8.14 13.91
C THR A 80 3.30 8.00 13.05
N VAL A 81 3.47 6.84 12.44
CA VAL A 81 4.48 6.58 11.40
C VAL A 81 3.75 6.35 10.09
N ASP A 82 4.19 7.03 9.03
CA ASP A 82 3.53 7.07 7.73
C ASP A 82 4.57 6.91 6.63
N ASP A 83 4.40 5.92 5.75
CA ASP A 83 5.33 5.66 4.65
C ASP A 83 4.65 4.92 3.48
N GLY A 84 5.27 4.94 2.31
CA GLY A 84 4.75 4.36 1.08
C GLY A 84 5.79 3.55 0.30
N LEU A 85 5.34 2.43 -0.26
CA LEU A 85 6.07 1.58 -1.19
C LEU A 85 5.45 1.69 -2.58
N VAL A 86 6.27 1.91 -3.61
CA VAL A 86 5.84 1.83 -5.01
C VAL A 86 6.73 0.84 -5.74
N GLY A 87 6.12 -0.03 -6.55
CA GLY A 87 6.89 -1.05 -7.24
C GLY A 87 6.10 -1.86 -8.25
N LEU A 88 6.80 -2.84 -8.82
CA LEU A 88 6.28 -3.80 -9.76
C LEU A 88 6.29 -5.20 -9.13
N TRP A 89 5.13 -5.84 -9.00
CA TRP A 89 5.03 -7.26 -8.71
C TRP A 89 4.95 -8.05 -10.01
N THR A 90 5.95 -8.88 -10.29
CA THR A 90 6.06 -9.59 -11.58
C THR A 90 5.23 -10.88 -11.67
N ASP A 91 4.73 -11.39 -10.54
CA ASP A 91 3.85 -12.57 -10.45
C ASP A 91 2.78 -12.34 -9.36
N PRO A 92 1.84 -11.41 -9.59
CA PRO A 92 0.83 -11.05 -8.61
C PRO A 92 -0.23 -12.16 -8.55
N LYS A 93 -0.04 -13.11 -7.63
CA LYS A 93 -1.01 -14.18 -7.38
C LYS A 93 -2.14 -13.77 -6.45
N GLY A 94 -2.03 -12.59 -5.83
CA GLY A 94 -3.01 -12.11 -4.86
C GLY A 94 -3.08 -13.03 -3.64
N LEU A 95 -4.22 -13.71 -3.50
CA LEU A 95 -4.45 -14.68 -2.45
C LEU A 95 -4.19 -16.12 -2.93
N SER A 96 -3.63 -16.97 -2.06
CA SER A 96 -3.60 -18.41 -2.22
C SER A 96 -4.98 -19.05 -2.02
N SER A 97 -5.10 -20.35 -2.32
CA SER A 97 -6.35 -21.10 -2.21
C SER A 97 -6.95 -21.16 -0.81
N ASP A 98 -6.15 -20.93 0.24
CA ASP A 98 -6.60 -20.80 1.63
C ASP A 98 -6.98 -19.35 2.01
N GLY A 99 -7.07 -18.45 1.03
CA GLY A 99 -7.43 -17.05 1.20
C GLY A 99 -6.36 -16.19 1.85
N LYS A 100 -5.12 -16.67 1.98
CA LYS A 100 -3.99 -15.90 2.53
C LYS A 100 -3.22 -15.18 1.43
N PRO A 101 -2.46 -14.12 1.72
CA PRO A 101 -1.57 -13.52 0.73
C PRO A 101 -0.59 -14.55 0.18
N SER A 102 -0.32 -14.50 -1.12
CA SER A 102 0.74 -15.30 -1.71
C SER A 102 2.07 -15.06 -0.99
N ILE A 103 2.97 -16.06 -0.99
CA ILE A 103 4.25 -15.98 -0.26
C ILE A 103 5.07 -14.74 -0.64
N SER A 104 5.05 -14.34 -1.92
CA SER A 104 5.75 -13.14 -2.38
C SER A 104 5.15 -11.89 -1.75
N MET A 105 3.84 -11.71 -1.86
CA MET A 105 3.13 -10.55 -1.33
C MET A 105 3.24 -10.45 0.20
N TYR A 106 3.16 -11.58 0.90
CA TYR A 106 3.38 -11.63 2.34
C TYR A 106 4.79 -11.16 2.72
N LYS A 107 5.82 -11.65 2.02
CA LYS A 107 7.22 -11.26 2.31
C LYS A 107 7.48 -9.78 2.06
N ASP A 108 6.98 -9.25 0.94
CA ASP A 108 7.18 -7.84 0.60
C ASP A 108 6.44 -6.93 1.59
N LEU A 109 5.19 -7.27 1.95
CA LEU A 109 4.43 -6.53 2.95
C LEU A 109 5.07 -6.62 4.35
N SER A 110 5.53 -7.81 4.75
CA SER A 110 6.22 -8.02 6.02
C SER A 110 7.53 -7.21 6.10
N ALA A 111 8.32 -7.20 5.03
CA ALA A 111 9.55 -6.42 4.96
C ALA A 111 9.24 -4.92 5.08
N PHE A 112 8.23 -4.43 4.36
CA PHE A 112 7.85 -3.02 4.40
C PHE A 112 7.29 -2.60 5.78
N MET A 113 6.46 -3.43 6.41
CA MET A 113 6.03 -3.19 7.79
C MET A 113 7.21 -3.18 8.76
N GLY A 114 8.20 -4.05 8.54
CA GLY A 114 9.45 -4.10 9.31
C GLY A 114 10.27 -2.81 9.20
N THR A 115 10.37 -2.20 8.02
CA THR A 115 11.11 -0.93 7.85
C THR A 115 10.45 0.24 8.60
N MET A 116 9.13 0.14 8.84
CA MET A 116 8.37 1.13 9.61
C MET A 116 8.28 0.83 11.12
N ASN A 117 8.94 -0.24 11.60
CA ASN A 117 8.79 -0.76 12.97
C ASN A 117 7.34 -1.07 13.36
N ILE A 118 6.51 -1.47 12.40
CA ILE A 118 5.14 -1.92 12.66
C ILE A 118 5.21 -3.38 13.13
N PRO A 119 4.57 -3.75 14.25
CA PRO A 119 4.49 -5.14 14.68
C PRO A 119 3.87 -6.03 13.60
N VAL A 120 4.58 -7.08 13.19
CA VAL A 120 4.10 -8.06 12.20
C VAL A 120 3.14 -9.09 12.82
N SER A 121 3.20 -9.26 14.15
CA SER A 121 2.27 -10.05 14.92
C SER A 121 2.13 -9.50 16.34
N TRP A 122 1.02 -9.83 17.00
CA TRP A 122 0.75 -9.43 18.38
C TRP A 122 -0.16 -10.44 19.08
N LYS A 123 -0.23 -10.37 20.41
CA LYS A 123 -1.15 -11.18 21.22
C LYS A 123 -2.22 -10.30 21.80
N ASP A 124 -3.48 -10.72 21.68
CA ASP A 124 -4.60 -10.07 22.35
C ASP A 124 -4.67 -10.47 23.84
N ASP A 125 -5.64 -9.90 24.56
CA ASP A 125 -5.86 -10.18 25.98
C ASP A 125 -6.30 -11.64 26.25
N SER A 126 -6.77 -12.36 25.21
CA SER A 126 -7.09 -13.78 25.28
C SER A 126 -5.87 -14.70 25.08
N GLY A 127 -4.74 -14.13 24.67
CA GLY A 127 -3.51 -14.84 24.32
C GLY A 127 -3.50 -15.36 22.87
N LEU A 128 -4.51 -15.03 22.06
CA LEU A 128 -4.56 -15.35 20.64
C LEU A 128 -3.50 -14.54 19.90
N VAL A 129 -2.73 -15.21 19.04
CA VAL A 129 -1.73 -14.57 18.19
C VAL A 129 -2.39 -14.10 16.91
N HIS A 130 -2.32 -12.80 16.66
CA HIS A 130 -2.73 -12.14 15.43
C HIS A 130 -1.52 -11.94 14.52
N ASP A 131 -1.64 -12.34 13.26
CA ASP A 131 -0.65 -12.06 12.21
C ASP A 131 -1.14 -10.85 11.41
N THR A 132 -0.64 -9.67 11.77
CA THR A 132 -1.05 -8.40 11.17
C THR A 132 -0.72 -8.35 9.68
N VAL A 133 0.39 -8.96 9.26
CA VAL A 133 0.77 -9.03 7.84
C VAL A 133 -0.27 -9.85 7.07
N ASN A 134 -0.66 -11.01 7.60
CA ASN A 134 -1.67 -11.85 6.98
C ASN A 134 -3.02 -11.13 6.94
N GLU A 135 -3.51 -10.62 8.06
CA GLU A 135 -4.80 -9.92 8.16
C GLU A 135 -4.88 -8.73 7.19
N LEU A 136 -3.82 -7.92 7.13
CA LEU A 136 -3.76 -6.78 6.22
C LEU A 136 -3.67 -7.21 4.76
N GLY A 137 -2.81 -8.18 4.44
CA GLY A 137 -2.63 -8.66 3.09
C GLY A 137 -3.88 -9.34 2.53
N GLN A 138 -4.65 -10.06 3.36
CA GLN A 138 -5.92 -10.66 2.95
C GLN A 138 -6.88 -9.62 2.38
N ILE A 139 -6.91 -8.43 3.00
CA ILE A 139 -7.75 -7.33 2.54
C ILE A 139 -7.14 -6.70 1.29
N LEU A 140 -5.87 -6.27 1.35
CA LEU A 140 -5.21 -5.50 0.28
C LEU A 140 -5.09 -6.26 -1.05
N PHE A 141 -5.01 -7.59 -1.01
CA PHE A 141 -4.76 -8.43 -2.18
C PHE A 141 -5.98 -9.23 -2.65
N ALA A 142 -7.14 -9.05 -2.02
CA ALA A 142 -8.38 -9.79 -2.31
C ALA A 142 -8.82 -9.76 -3.79
N LYS A 143 -8.44 -8.73 -4.55
CA LYS A 143 -8.83 -8.52 -5.96
C LYS A 143 -7.64 -8.43 -6.90
N THR A 144 -6.56 -9.12 -6.56
CA THR A 144 -5.30 -9.11 -7.32
C THR A 144 -4.94 -10.49 -7.86
N GLY A 145 -5.89 -11.43 -7.86
CA GLY A 145 -5.72 -12.74 -8.49
C GLY A 145 -5.71 -12.64 -10.01
N PRO A 146 -5.13 -13.64 -10.73
CA PRO A 146 -5.03 -13.59 -12.19
C PRO A 146 -6.37 -13.39 -12.92
N GLU A 147 -7.44 -14.04 -12.46
CA GLU A 147 -8.78 -13.90 -13.04
C GLU A 147 -9.35 -12.49 -12.84
N ASP A 148 -9.21 -11.93 -11.64
CA ASP A 148 -9.62 -10.56 -11.34
C ASP A 148 -8.86 -9.57 -12.22
N LEU A 149 -7.53 -9.73 -12.31
CA LEU A 149 -6.67 -8.85 -13.11
C LEU A 149 -7.01 -8.94 -14.60
N ALA A 150 -7.35 -10.12 -15.12
CA ALA A 150 -7.76 -10.29 -16.50
C ALA A 150 -9.04 -9.54 -16.84
N VAL A 151 -10.06 -9.63 -15.96
CA VAL A 151 -11.31 -8.86 -16.10
C VAL A 151 -11.02 -7.37 -15.96
N PHE A 152 -10.24 -7.00 -14.95
CA PHE A 152 -9.96 -5.62 -14.59
C PHE A 152 -9.14 -4.87 -15.66
N SER A 153 -8.21 -5.56 -16.31
CA SER A 153 -7.39 -5.00 -17.40
C SER A 153 -8.19 -4.56 -18.62
N LYS A 154 -9.42 -5.08 -18.79
CA LYS A 154 -10.32 -4.75 -19.90
C LYS A 154 -11.35 -3.69 -19.53
N SER A 155 -11.34 -3.21 -18.29
CA SER A 155 -12.26 -2.18 -17.82
C SER A 155 -11.87 -0.80 -18.33
N GLU A 156 -12.84 0.11 -18.40
CA GLU A 156 -12.61 1.52 -18.78
C GLU A 156 -11.66 2.24 -17.82
N ASN A 157 -11.68 1.84 -16.55
CA ASN A 157 -10.81 2.35 -15.49
C ASN A 157 -10.03 1.21 -14.82
N PRO A 158 -8.88 0.81 -15.38
CA PRO A 158 -8.11 -0.34 -14.91
C PRO A 158 -7.26 -0.04 -13.65
N ILE A 159 -7.66 0.93 -12.83
CA ILE A 159 -6.95 1.30 -11.59
C ILE A 159 -7.76 0.88 -10.38
N GLY A 160 -7.25 -0.10 -9.65
CA GLY A 160 -7.86 -0.66 -8.46
C GLY A 160 -7.39 0.10 -7.24
N THR A 161 -8.31 0.36 -6.31
CA THR A 161 -7.98 0.92 -4.99
C THR A 161 -8.63 0.05 -3.92
N VAL A 162 -7.83 -0.40 -2.97
CA VAL A 162 -8.29 -1.15 -1.80
C VAL A 162 -7.76 -0.46 -0.56
N ASN A 163 -8.64 -0.16 0.39
CA ASN A 163 -8.27 0.42 1.67
C ASN A 163 -8.51 -0.61 2.77
N ALA A 164 -7.63 -0.64 3.76
CA ALA A 164 -7.72 -1.57 4.88
C ALA A 164 -7.45 -0.86 6.20
N GLU A 165 -7.98 -1.43 7.28
CA GLU A 165 -7.70 -1.04 8.65
C GLU A 165 -7.62 -2.32 9.48
N VAL A 166 -6.52 -2.49 10.21
CA VAL A 166 -6.27 -3.68 11.05
C VAL A 166 -5.81 -3.23 12.43
N PRO A 167 -6.41 -3.76 13.51
CA PRO A 167 -5.97 -3.47 14.88
C PRO A 167 -4.61 -4.10 15.19
N THR A 168 -3.90 -3.48 16.13
CA THR A 168 -2.66 -3.97 16.74
C THR A 168 -2.77 -3.84 18.25
N GLN A 169 -1.82 -4.41 18.99
CA GLN A 169 -1.79 -4.33 20.46
C GLN A 169 -1.89 -2.91 21.02
N ASP A 170 -1.31 -1.93 20.32
CA ASP A 170 -1.18 -0.56 20.82
C ASP A 170 -1.85 0.50 19.91
N GLY A 171 -2.58 0.08 18.88
CA GLY A 171 -3.23 1.01 17.95
C GLY A 171 -3.70 0.37 16.66
N PHE A 172 -3.61 1.09 15.53
CA PHE A 172 -4.19 0.66 14.25
C PHE A 172 -3.22 0.89 13.09
N VAL A 173 -3.24 -0.02 12.13
CA VAL A 173 -2.62 0.15 10.81
C VAL A 173 -3.73 0.49 9.84
N HIS A 174 -3.65 1.67 9.22
CA HIS A 174 -4.46 2.03 8.06
C HIS A 174 -3.60 1.85 6.80
N ALA A 175 -4.19 1.30 5.75
CA ALA A 175 -3.48 1.03 4.50
C ALA A 175 -4.31 1.38 3.28
N SER A 176 -3.63 1.72 2.20
CA SER A 176 -4.23 1.85 0.86
C SER A 176 -3.31 1.21 -0.16
N HIS A 177 -3.87 0.34 -1.00
CA HIS A 177 -3.21 -0.29 -2.12
C HIS A 177 -3.87 0.20 -3.40
N VAL A 178 -3.11 0.90 -4.25
CA VAL A 178 -3.54 1.36 -5.57
C VAL A 178 -2.71 0.65 -6.63
N TYR A 179 -3.38 0.06 -7.63
CA TYR A 179 -2.70 -0.81 -8.59
C TYR A 179 -3.35 -0.79 -9.97
N TYR A 180 -2.59 -1.18 -10.99
CA TYR A 180 -3.15 -1.58 -12.27
C TYR A 180 -2.36 -2.76 -12.88
N PRO A 181 -3.02 -3.69 -13.58
CA PRO A 181 -2.35 -4.79 -14.24
C PRO A 181 -1.62 -4.34 -15.51
N ILE A 182 -0.42 -4.87 -15.72
CA ILE A 182 0.37 -4.74 -16.94
C ILE A 182 0.42 -6.12 -17.59
N PRO A 183 -0.20 -6.32 -18.77
CA PRO A 183 -0.13 -7.60 -19.46
C PRO A 183 1.31 -7.93 -19.86
N MET A 184 1.72 -9.16 -19.59
CA MET A 184 3.03 -9.72 -19.90
C MET A 184 2.88 -10.75 -21.01
N GLY A 185 3.48 -10.48 -22.17
CA GLY A 185 3.44 -11.40 -23.31
C GLY A 185 2.23 -11.22 -24.23
N LYS A 186 2.03 -12.19 -25.13
CA LYS A 186 1.04 -12.12 -26.22
C LYS A 186 -0.35 -12.60 -25.82
N ASP A 187 -0.41 -13.54 -24.88
CA ASP A 187 -1.65 -14.30 -24.63
C ASP A 187 -2.50 -13.67 -23.51
N GLY A 188 -1.98 -12.63 -22.83
CA GLY A 188 -2.70 -11.92 -21.77
C GLY A 188 -2.98 -12.77 -20.52
N GLU A 189 -2.36 -13.94 -20.39
CA GLU A 189 -2.53 -14.84 -19.25
C GLU A 189 -1.59 -14.52 -18.09
N HIS A 190 -0.57 -13.69 -18.34
CA HIS A 190 0.39 -13.26 -17.33
C HIS A 190 0.29 -11.74 -17.17
N TYR A 191 0.29 -11.30 -15.92
CA TYR A 191 0.27 -9.90 -15.57
C TYR A 191 1.41 -9.59 -14.62
N SER A 192 1.98 -8.40 -14.74
CA SER A 192 2.66 -7.74 -13.64
C SER A 192 1.72 -6.70 -13.01
N LEU A 193 1.93 -6.35 -11.76
CA LEU A 193 1.15 -5.33 -11.06
C LEU A 193 2.05 -4.12 -10.82
N HIS A 194 1.75 -2.98 -11.43
CA HIS A 194 2.38 -1.71 -11.03
C HIS A 194 1.48 -1.04 -10.01
N SER A 195 2.04 -0.77 -8.84
CA SER A 195 1.22 -0.49 -7.67
C SER A 195 1.98 0.27 -6.60
N ALA A 196 1.20 0.94 -5.77
CA ALA A 196 1.65 1.63 -4.58
C ALA A 196 0.86 1.14 -3.36
N ILE A 197 1.56 0.88 -2.26
CA ILE A 197 0.98 0.63 -0.95
C ILE A 197 1.42 1.76 -0.03
N HIS A 198 0.47 2.41 0.62
CA HIS A 198 0.74 3.40 1.66
C HIS A 198 0.23 2.87 2.99
N LEU A 199 1.05 2.96 4.04
CA LEU A 199 0.72 2.54 5.39
C LEU A 199 0.79 3.74 6.35
N SER A 200 -0.16 3.81 7.26
CA SER A 200 -0.15 4.74 8.38
C SER A 200 -0.42 3.98 9.66
N TYR A 201 0.58 3.92 10.54
CA TYR A 201 0.52 3.22 11.81
C TYR A 201 0.43 4.21 12.95
N THR A 202 -0.66 4.17 13.70
CA THR A 202 -0.88 5.05 14.85
C THR A 202 -0.89 4.24 16.13
N THR A 203 -0.03 4.59 17.09
CA THR A 203 0.03 3.99 18.43
C THR A 203 -0.46 4.96 19.50
N ASN A 204 -1.11 4.42 20.51
CA ASN A 204 -1.47 5.13 21.73
C ASN A 204 -0.30 5.04 22.72
N ASN A 205 0.31 6.16 23.08
CA ASN A 205 1.38 6.15 24.09
C ASN A 205 0.77 5.90 25.48
N LYS A 206 0.82 4.65 25.96
CA LYS A 206 0.35 4.26 27.30
C LYS A 206 1.18 4.87 28.45
N ASN A 207 2.36 5.41 28.18
CA ASN A 207 3.33 5.78 29.22
C ASN A 207 3.09 7.14 29.93
N ASP A 208 2.18 8.01 29.46
CA ASP A 208 1.96 9.31 30.10
C ASP A 208 0.90 9.29 31.21
N GLN A 209 0.16 8.17 31.41
CA GLN A 209 -0.84 8.07 32.48
C GLN A 209 -0.38 7.31 33.74
N ALA A 210 0.61 6.40 33.63
CA ALA A 210 1.13 5.68 34.79
C ALA A 210 1.91 6.58 35.76
N GLY A 211 2.63 7.60 35.25
CA GLY A 211 3.40 8.54 36.08
C GLY A 211 2.56 9.55 36.88
N ARG A 212 1.23 9.60 36.69
CA ARG A 212 0.35 10.55 37.40
C ARG A 212 -0.42 9.92 38.55
N ALA A 213 -0.46 8.59 38.65
CA ALA A 213 -1.12 7.86 39.74
C ALA A 213 -0.18 7.55 40.92
N GLU A 214 1.14 7.49 40.71
CA GLU A 214 2.10 7.16 41.78
C GLU A 214 2.55 8.38 42.62
N GLY A 215 2.22 9.61 42.19
CA GLY A 215 2.59 10.85 42.91
C GLY A 215 1.70 11.24 44.10
N LEU A 216 0.65 10.47 44.42
CA LEU A 216 -0.30 10.79 45.50
C LEU A 216 -0.33 9.75 46.63
N ALA A 217 0.55 8.75 46.63
CA ALA A 217 0.47 7.63 47.58
C ALA A 217 1.67 7.47 48.54
N TYR A 218 2.55 8.46 48.70
CA TYR A 218 3.64 8.40 49.68
C TYR A 218 3.78 9.68 50.53
N SER A 219 2.90 9.85 51.51
CA SER A 219 3.17 10.66 52.70
C SER A 219 2.60 9.97 53.95
N GLY A 220 3.21 8.85 54.36
CA GLY A 220 2.80 8.17 55.58
C GLY A 220 3.64 6.94 55.88
N GLY A 221 4.66 7.08 56.73
CA GLY A 221 5.46 5.97 57.25
C GLY A 221 6.66 6.48 58.03
N ASN A 222 6.45 6.81 59.30
CA ASN A 222 6.81 5.99 60.47
C ASN A 222 8.30 6.06 60.83
N ALA A 223 8.59 6.92 61.80
CA ALA A 223 9.84 6.94 62.55
C ALA A 223 9.92 5.68 63.43
N TYR A 224 10.91 4.82 63.17
CA TYR A 224 11.29 3.77 64.09
C TYR A 224 12.22 4.34 65.17
N HIS A 225 11.79 4.19 66.42
CA HIS A 225 12.56 4.50 67.62
C HIS A 225 13.45 3.29 67.95
N TRP A 226 14.76 3.51 68.07
CA TRP A 226 15.73 2.48 68.46
C TRP A 226 16.20 2.79 69.88
N VAL A 227 16.02 1.84 70.81
CA VAL A 227 16.53 1.91 72.18
C VAL A 227 17.63 0.86 72.30
N PRO A 228 18.88 1.22 72.63
CA PRO A 228 19.90 0.25 73.01
C PRO A 228 19.83 -0.04 74.51
N ASP A 229 19.99 -1.33 74.86
CA ASP A 229 20.37 -1.80 76.20
C ASP A 229 21.84 -1.46 76.51
#